data_AF-A0A955ZLP1-F1
#
_entry.id   AF-A0A955ZLP1-F1
#
_cell.length_a   1.000
_cell.length_b   1.000
_cell.length_c   1.000
_cell.angle_alpha   90.00
_cell.angle_beta   90.00
_cell.angle_gamma   90.00
#
_symmetry.space_group_name_H-M   'P 1'
#
loop_
_entity.id
_entity.type
_entity.pdbx_description
1 polymer ?
#
loop_
_entity_poly.entity_id
_entity_poly.type
_entity_poly.pdbx_seq_one_letter_code
_entity_poly.pdbx_strand_id
1 'polypeptide(L)'
;MRGLRFLLASGLASLVLWPACTAFDNAEDLLPKSDAGIEAGGSAASDGGISGGSGFPSGGTGNTSGTAGTAGSGNTGGSGNTGGTAGTGNAGGSGNTGGTGNTGGTAGTGNAGNTGGSGNTGGVPPECNGPADCADGNPCTQNVCTSGSCQNTFEPNGTDCGNNTVCDGVETCDGNGNCKSGTPPQVNDGNACTVDSCDPVTGVKHVAVPVNDNDACTTDACNTATGAITHTPVNTDDGNDCTVDSCDPATGVKHTSVPNVSQCGLSCPASYHPTGYNYSSSCGSCCNNNHATCAYNCGASFTSCGLSCPGGYHPTGYSYSSSCGTCCNDNRSTCAKNTGSSFTSCGLSCPSGYHPTGYSYSSSCGTCCNDNRSTCAENTGSSFTQCGLSCPSGYTATGFSYSSSCGTCCSNNRATCTKV
;
A
#
# COMPACT_ATOMS: atom_id res chain seq x y z
N MET A 1 25.73 -89.81 -2.22
CA MET A 1 24.94 -90.74 -3.05
C MET A 1 24.27 -89.93 -4.16
N ARG A 2 24.43 -90.37 -5.42
CA ARG A 2 23.62 -90.09 -6.64
C ARG A 2 23.16 -88.62 -6.84
N GLY A 3 23.61 -87.84 -7.81
CA GLY A 3 24.09 -88.15 -9.16
C GLY A 3 23.04 -87.69 -10.18
N LEU A 4 23.32 -86.61 -10.92
CA LEU A 4 22.86 -86.46 -12.30
C LEU A 4 23.74 -85.44 -13.04
N ARG A 5 24.49 -85.96 -14.02
CA ARG A 5 25.20 -85.23 -15.08
C ARG A 5 24.35 -85.34 -16.35
N PHE A 6 24.39 -84.31 -17.20
CA PHE A 6 24.25 -84.24 -18.68
C PHE A 6 23.72 -82.84 -19.02
N LEU A 7 24.16 -82.09 -20.04
CA LEU A 7 24.88 -82.37 -21.27
C LEU A 7 25.54 -81.05 -21.74
N LEU A 8 26.69 -81.15 -22.40
CA LEU A 8 27.38 -80.01 -23.04
C LEU A 8 26.58 -79.45 -24.21
N ALA A 9 26.61 -78.12 -24.37
CA ALA A 9 26.45 -77.47 -25.67
C ALA A 9 27.43 -76.29 -25.76
N SER A 10 28.55 -76.54 -26.43
CA SER A 10 29.54 -75.59 -26.89
C SER A 10 28.98 -74.76 -28.06
N GLY A 11 28.92 -73.44 -27.89
CA GLY A 11 28.60 -72.47 -28.94
C GLY A 11 29.58 -71.31 -28.87
N LEU A 12 30.31 -71.12 -29.96
CA LEU A 12 31.49 -70.26 -30.11
C LEU A 12 31.20 -68.78 -29.82
N ALA A 13 32.17 -68.17 -29.14
CA ALA A 13 32.29 -66.74 -28.93
C ALA A 13 32.59 -66.01 -30.26
N SER A 14 31.78 -65.01 -30.59
CA SER A 14 32.19 -63.88 -31.43
C SER A 14 32.23 -62.64 -30.54
N LEU A 15 33.44 -62.30 -30.12
CA LEU A 15 33.76 -61.12 -29.33
C LEU A 15 33.74 -59.90 -30.26
N VAL A 16 32.65 -59.13 -30.25
CA VAL A 16 32.62 -57.78 -30.83
C VAL A 16 32.71 -56.80 -29.67
N LEU A 17 33.88 -56.17 -29.52
CA LEU A 17 34.08 -55.07 -28.57
C LEU A 17 33.32 -53.83 -29.06
N TRP A 18 32.34 -53.38 -28.28
CA TRP A 18 31.87 -51.99 -28.25
C TRP A 18 32.15 -51.43 -26.85
N PRO A 19 32.59 -50.16 -26.72
CA PRO A 19 32.90 -49.57 -25.43
C PRO A 19 31.62 -49.33 -24.64
N ALA A 20 31.59 -49.83 -23.40
CA ALA A 20 30.55 -49.56 -22.43
C ALA A 20 30.61 -48.09 -21.97
N CYS A 21 29.47 -47.42 -22.01
CA CYS A 21 29.21 -46.23 -21.21
C CYS A 21 28.10 -46.60 -20.23
N THR A 22 28.46 -46.95 -19.00
CA THR A 22 27.51 -47.25 -17.92
C THR A 22 27.12 -45.95 -17.24
N ALA A 23 25.87 -45.54 -17.39
CA ALA A 23 25.20 -44.63 -16.46
C ALA A 23 24.01 -45.40 -15.87
N PHE A 24 24.13 -45.77 -14.59
CA PHE A 24 23.03 -46.26 -13.77
C PHE A 24 22.85 -45.24 -12.66
N ASP A 25 21.69 -44.56 -12.67
CA ASP A 25 21.21 -43.73 -11.57
C ASP A 25 21.02 -44.59 -10.32
N ASN A 26 21.54 -44.11 -9.19
CA ASN A 26 21.06 -44.47 -7.86
C ASN A 26 21.03 -43.18 -7.03
N ALA A 27 19.83 -42.67 -6.77
CA ALA A 27 19.59 -41.73 -5.69
C ALA A 27 18.51 -42.33 -4.80
N GLU A 28 18.94 -43.08 -3.78
CA GLU A 28 18.14 -43.29 -2.57
C GLU A 28 18.91 -42.72 -1.39
N ASP A 29 18.17 -41.88 -0.65
CA ASP A 29 18.14 -41.75 0.79
C ASP A 29 19.31 -41.05 1.51
N LEU A 30 19.10 -39.79 1.91
CA LEU A 30 19.50 -39.24 3.22
C LEU A 30 18.60 -38.06 3.61
N LEU A 31 17.67 -38.28 4.55
CA LEU A 31 17.19 -37.24 5.48
C LEU A 31 18.27 -36.97 6.55
N PRO A 32 18.36 -35.76 7.14
CA PRO A 32 17.64 -35.55 8.41
C PRO A 32 17.13 -34.12 8.72
N LYS A 33 15.96 -34.11 9.39
CA LYS A 33 15.45 -33.34 10.55
C LYS A 33 16.04 -31.97 11.01
N SER A 34 15.08 -31.06 11.22
CA SER A 34 14.72 -30.23 12.40
C SER A 34 15.54 -29.00 12.85
N ASP A 35 14.78 -27.90 12.98
CA ASP A 35 14.77 -26.80 13.96
C ASP A 35 16.03 -25.93 14.21
N ALA A 36 15.90 -24.63 13.92
CA ALA A 36 16.06 -23.51 14.87
C ALA A 36 15.99 -22.16 14.11
N GLY A 37 15.38 -21.15 14.72
CA GLY A 37 15.12 -19.86 14.09
C GLY A 37 16.19 -18.77 14.29
N ILE A 38 15.68 -17.57 14.01
CA ILE A 38 16.09 -16.21 14.40
C ILE A 38 17.21 -15.48 13.61
N GLU A 39 16.82 -14.25 13.22
CA GLU A 39 17.52 -12.97 13.21
C GLU A 39 17.88 -12.30 11.89
N ALA A 40 17.39 -11.06 11.84
CA ALA A 40 17.73 -9.98 10.94
C ALA A 40 19.23 -9.69 10.97
N GLY A 41 19.81 -9.50 9.79
CA GLY A 41 21.17 -9.01 9.63
C GLY A 41 21.21 -7.99 8.51
N GLY A 42 21.03 -6.71 8.87
CA GLY A 42 21.32 -5.60 7.99
C GLY A 42 22.81 -5.62 7.59
N SER A 43 23.08 -5.41 6.30
CA SER A 43 24.43 -5.20 5.80
C SER A 43 24.52 -3.81 5.21
N ALA A 44 25.19 -2.94 5.96
CA ALA A 44 25.72 -1.67 5.50
C ALA A 44 26.86 -1.90 4.49
N ALA A 45 26.83 -1.17 3.38
CA ALA A 45 27.98 -0.94 2.51
C ALA A 45 28.07 0.59 2.34
N SER A 46 28.87 1.25 3.16
CA SER A 46 30.28 1.60 2.95
C SER A 46 30.45 2.79 1.99
N ASP A 47 30.67 3.95 2.62
CA ASP A 47 31.20 5.18 2.03
C ASP A 47 32.47 4.90 1.20
N GLY A 48 32.50 5.47 0.00
CA GLY A 48 33.67 5.56 -0.86
C GLY A 48 33.71 6.92 -1.54
N GLY A 49 34.31 7.89 -0.86
CA GLY A 49 34.56 9.22 -1.43
C GLY A 49 35.90 9.33 -2.17
N ILE A 50 35.89 10.24 -3.17
CA ILE A 50 36.91 11.26 -3.52
C ILE A 50 37.52 11.20 -4.94
N SER A 51 37.41 12.38 -5.58
CA SER A 51 38.21 13.05 -6.65
C SER A 51 37.93 12.69 -8.11
N GLY A 52 37.80 13.64 -9.06
CA GLY A 52 37.87 15.12 -8.99
C GLY A 52 37.84 15.74 -10.40
N GLY A 53 37.61 17.06 -10.48
CA GLY A 53 37.87 17.98 -11.62
C GLY A 53 36.88 17.88 -12.80
N SER A 54 36.46 18.93 -13.50
CA SER A 54 36.81 20.36 -13.54
C SER A 54 35.88 21.00 -14.60
N GLY A 55 35.37 22.22 -14.40
CA GLY A 55 34.71 22.94 -15.49
C GLY A 55 33.84 24.14 -15.10
N PHE A 56 34.48 25.25 -14.71
CA PHE A 56 33.94 26.59 -14.97
C PHE A 56 34.75 27.24 -16.10
N PRO A 57 34.15 28.16 -16.86
CA PRO A 57 34.63 29.52 -16.71
C PRO A 57 33.53 30.59 -16.58
N SER A 58 33.88 31.50 -15.67
CA SER A 58 33.51 32.89 -15.42
C SER A 58 33.00 33.80 -16.56
N GLY A 59 32.15 34.76 -16.16
CA GLY A 59 31.98 36.10 -16.74
C GLY A 59 30.52 36.56 -16.73
N GLY A 60 30.04 37.63 -16.07
CA GLY A 60 30.66 38.74 -15.36
C GLY A 60 30.06 40.09 -15.81
N THR A 61 29.28 40.76 -14.92
CA THR A 61 28.99 42.23 -14.81
C THR A 61 28.21 42.96 -15.94
N GLY A 62 27.35 43.97 -15.78
CA GLY A 62 26.78 44.86 -14.71
C GLY A 62 25.58 45.63 -15.36
N ASN A 63 24.80 46.58 -14.79
CA ASN A 63 24.96 47.48 -13.63
C ASN A 63 23.64 48.28 -13.31
N THR A 64 23.51 48.74 -12.04
CA THR A 64 22.84 49.98 -11.48
C THR A 64 21.32 50.24 -11.62
N SER A 65 20.56 50.72 -10.62
CA SER A 65 20.77 51.66 -9.47
C SER A 65 19.92 51.23 -8.23
N GLY A 66 20.32 51.30 -6.95
CA GLY A 66 20.71 52.43 -6.07
C GLY A 66 19.51 52.85 -5.16
N THR A 67 19.55 53.05 -3.83
CA THR A 67 20.64 53.23 -2.84
C THR A 67 20.09 53.21 -1.38
N ALA A 68 20.89 52.70 -0.43
CA ALA A 68 21.09 53.01 1.00
C ALA A 68 19.95 52.88 2.06
N GLY A 69 20.19 52.34 3.27
CA GLY A 69 21.43 51.84 3.88
C GLY A 69 21.26 51.30 5.33
N THR A 70 22.13 50.33 5.66
CA THR A 70 22.88 50.05 6.93
C THR A 70 22.13 49.97 8.28
N ALA A 71 22.04 48.79 8.93
CA ALA A 71 23.02 48.12 9.83
C ALA A 71 22.90 48.60 11.30
N GLY A 72 22.96 47.79 12.36
CA GLY A 72 23.25 46.37 12.56
C GLY A 72 22.90 45.95 14.01
N SER A 73 23.07 44.66 14.29
CA SER A 73 22.69 43.90 15.50
C SER A 73 23.58 44.15 16.74
N GLY A 74 23.07 43.91 17.96
CA GLY A 74 23.89 43.78 19.18
C GLY A 74 23.16 43.58 20.54
N ASN A 75 22.69 42.36 20.79
CA ASN A 75 22.73 41.53 22.04
C ASN A 75 22.54 42.04 23.51
N THR A 76 21.73 41.21 24.21
CA THR A 76 21.91 40.53 25.53
C THR A 76 21.47 41.14 26.88
N GLY A 77 20.78 40.26 27.64
CA GLY A 77 20.72 40.15 29.12
C GLY A 77 19.43 40.71 29.74
N GLY A 78 18.69 40.05 30.63
CA GLY A 78 18.83 38.81 31.37
C GLY A 78 17.78 38.80 32.50
N SER A 79 17.20 37.62 32.72
CA SER A 79 16.25 37.14 33.76
C SER A 79 16.02 37.95 35.06
N GLY A 80 14.77 37.94 35.52
CA GLY A 80 14.37 38.24 36.91
C GLY A 80 12.94 37.75 37.20
N ASN A 81 12.81 36.80 38.13
CA ASN A 81 11.70 35.88 38.33
C ASN A 81 10.80 36.29 39.53
N THR A 82 9.54 35.81 39.51
CA THR A 82 8.70 35.29 40.64
C THR A 82 8.01 36.18 41.70
N GLY A 83 6.73 35.82 41.95
CA GLY A 83 5.95 35.93 43.21
C GLY A 83 4.57 36.55 42.98
N GLY A 84 3.45 35.83 42.80
CA GLY A 84 2.72 35.03 43.80
C GLY A 84 1.97 35.96 44.78
N THR A 85 0.67 35.90 45.10
CA THR A 85 -0.37 34.85 45.05
C THR A 85 -1.72 35.51 45.37
N ALA A 86 -2.83 34.84 44.99
CA ALA A 86 -4.20 35.15 45.37
C ALA A 86 -4.46 35.18 46.90
N GLY A 87 -5.56 35.83 47.33
CA GLY A 87 -6.08 35.71 48.69
C GLY A 87 -7.28 36.62 48.97
N THR A 88 -8.47 36.02 48.93
CA THR A 88 -9.79 36.52 49.36
C THR A 88 -9.87 36.90 50.84
N GLY A 89 -10.74 37.85 51.21
CA GLY A 89 -11.17 38.05 52.60
C GLY A 89 -12.09 39.25 52.81
N ASN A 90 -13.25 39.01 53.39
CA ASN A 90 -14.42 39.87 53.46
C ASN A 90 -14.47 40.72 54.76
N ALA A 91 -15.36 41.72 54.75
CA ALA A 91 -16.05 42.39 55.87
C ALA A 91 -15.41 43.60 56.59
N GLY A 92 -16.19 44.69 56.65
CA GLY A 92 -16.40 45.43 57.90
C GLY A 92 -16.33 46.96 57.87
N GLY A 93 -17.47 47.62 57.65
CA GLY A 93 -17.99 48.68 58.55
C GLY A 93 -17.41 50.11 58.56
N SER A 94 -18.24 51.05 58.08
CA SER A 94 -18.62 52.35 58.69
C SER A 94 -17.57 53.35 59.23
N GLY A 95 -17.63 54.59 58.75
CA GLY A 95 -17.12 55.75 59.49
C GLY A 95 -16.95 57.04 58.66
N ASN A 96 -17.72 58.07 59.01
CA ASN A 96 -17.86 59.40 58.38
C ASN A 96 -16.68 60.38 58.57
N THR A 97 -16.82 61.53 57.89
CA THR A 97 -16.19 62.88 58.05
C THR A 97 -14.86 63.11 57.31
N GLY A 98 -14.60 64.18 56.55
CA GLY A 98 -15.31 65.43 56.27
C GLY A 98 -14.33 66.63 56.33
N GLY A 99 -14.05 67.29 55.19
CA GLY A 99 -13.40 68.62 55.05
C GLY A 99 -11.89 68.67 55.40
N THR A 100 -11.00 69.54 54.90
CA THR A 100 -10.95 70.78 54.07
C THR A 100 -9.45 70.97 53.80
N GLY A 101 -8.94 71.27 52.60
CA GLY A 101 -8.84 72.63 52.02
C GLY A 101 -7.47 73.31 52.30
N ASN A 102 -6.72 73.65 51.24
CA ASN A 102 -5.79 74.81 51.10
C ASN A 102 -5.36 74.86 49.60
N THR A 103 -5.83 75.79 48.75
CA THR A 103 -5.27 77.14 48.44
C THR A 103 -3.75 77.17 48.31
N GLY A 104 -3.09 77.72 47.28
CA GLY A 104 -3.45 78.47 46.08
C GLY A 104 -2.16 79.13 45.55
N GLY A 105 -2.00 79.29 44.24
CA GLY A 105 -0.87 80.00 43.63
C GLY A 105 -1.12 80.26 42.14
N THR A 106 -1.15 81.54 41.77
CA THR A 106 -1.62 82.09 40.48
C THR A 106 -0.47 82.81 39.74
N ALA A 107 -0.55 82.83 38.39
CA ALA A 107 0.05 83.73 37.38
C ALA A 107 0.96 82.99 36.36
N GLY A 108 0.83 83.13 35.03
CA GLY A 108 -0.05 83.96 34.21
C GLY A 108 0.14 83.67 32.70
N THR A 109 -0.97 83.85 31.94
CA THR A 109 -1.10 84.66 30.69
C THR A 109 -0.18 84.38 29.48
N GLY A 110 -0.63 84.22 28.22
CA GLY A 110 -1.93 84.29 27.56
C GLY A 110 -1.76 84.31 26.01
N ASN A 111 -2.89 84.27 25.29
CA ASN A 111 -3.17 84.34 23.83
C ASN A 111 -3.06 83.04 23.02
N ALA A 112 -4.01 82.68 22.14
CA ALA A 112 -5.28 83.25 21.68
C ALA A 112 -6.22 82.07 21.32
N GLY A 113 -7.54 82.08 21.53
CA GLY A 113 -8.46 83.19 21.52
C GLY A 113 -9.16 83.34 20.16
N ASN A 114 -9.81 82.29 19.65
CA ASN A 114 -10.88 82.47 18.65
C ASN A 114 -12.19 82.73 19.38
N THR A 115 -12.50 84.03 19.45
CA THR A 115 -13.82 84.65 19.34
C THR A 115 -15.02 83.80 19.76
N GLY A 116 -15.40 83.93 21.02
CA GLY A 116 -16.80 83.88 21.39
C GLY A 116 -17.54 85.05 20.74
N GLY A 117 -18.57 84.72 19.95
CA GLY A 117 -19.59 85.68 19.58
C GLY A 117 -20.40 86.05 20.82
N SER A 118 -20.40 87.35 21.13
CA SER A 118 -21.25 87.98 22.12
C SER A 118 -22.72 87.86 21.75
N GLY A 119 -23.53 87.46 22.73
CA GLY A 119 -24.88 87.96 23.00
C GLY A 119 -25.87 87.98 21.85
N ASN A 120 -26.80 87.03 21.86
CA ASN A 120 -28.20 87.33 21.63
C ASN A 120 -29.04 86.71 22.74
N THR A 121 -29.84 87.56 23.37
CA THR A 121 -30.97 87.21 24.21
C THR A 121 -31.96 86.34 23.43
N GLY A 122 -32.36 85.20 23.99
CA GLY A 122 -33.52 84.42 23.56
C GLY A 122 -33.17 83.13 22.83
N GLY A 123 -33.11 82.02 23.57
CA GLY A 123 -33.05 80.67 23.03
C GLY A 123 -32.35 79.71 23.99
N VAL A 124 -33.05 78.69 24.45
CA VAL A 124 -32.45 77.55 25.16
C VAL A 124 -31.34 76.98 24.27
N PRO A 125 -30.12 76.69 24.76
CA PRO A 125 -29.08 76.12 23.92
C PRO A 125 -29.59 74.83 23.27
N PRO A 126 -29.28 74.58 21.99
CA PRO A 126 -29.62 73.31 21.36
C PRO A 126 -28.95 72.18 22.16
N GLU A 127 -29.74 71.18 22.55
CA GLU A 127 -29.32 69.98 23.27
C GLU A 127 -28.27 69.15 22.48
N CYS A 128 -28.10 69.40 21.18
CA CYS A 128 -27.11 68.73 20.33
C CYS A 128 -26.59 69.63 19.19
N ASN A 129 -25.35 69.41 18.75
CA ASN A 129 -24.76 70.02 17.55
C ASN A 129 -24.51 68.99 16.43
N GLY A 130 -24.67 67.70 16.72
CA GLY A 130 -24.66 66.63 15.73
C GLY A 130 -25.20 65.30 16.28
N PRO A 131 -25.39 64.28 15.41
CA PRO A 131 -25.90 62.95 15.79
C PRO A 131 -25.17 62.28 16.96
N ALA A 132 -23.85 62.47 17.06
CA ALA A 132 -23.03 61.85 18.10
C ALA A 132 -23.34 62.37 19.51
N ASP A 133 -23.83 63.62 19.62
CA ASP A 133 -24.26 64.19 20.91
C ASP A 133 -25.56 63.55 21.43
N CYS A 134 -26.29 62.85 20.56
CA CYS A 134 -27.55 62.17 20.84
C CYS A 134 -27.40 60.65 21.03
N ALA A 135 -26.16 60.14 21.09
CA ALA A 135 -25.91 58.71 21.23
C ALA A 135 -26.46 58.15 22.55
N ASP A 136 -27.40 57.23 22.45
CA ASP A 136 -28.03 56.55 23.60
C ASP A 136 -27.39 55.18 23.92
N GLY A 137 -26.36 54.79 23.16
CA GLY A 137 -25.68 53.50 23.30
C GLY A 137 -26.48 52.30 22.79
N ASN A 138 -27.63 52.51 22.14
CA ASN A 138 -28.43 51.47 21.53
C ASN A 138 -28.12 51.35 20.03
N PRO A 139 -27.59 50.21 19.55
CA PRO A 139 -27.33 50.01 18.12
C PRO A 139 -28.59 49.95 17.25
N CYS A 140 -29.78 49.78 17.84
CA CYS A 140 -31.07 49.74 17.14
C CYS A 140 -31.78 51.09 17.07
N THR A 141 -31.10 52.17 17.42
CA THR A 141 -31.60 53.53 17.25
C THR A 141 -30.65 54.34 16.38
N GLN A 142 -31.23 55.05 15.41
CA GLN A 142 -30.56 56.07 14.64
C GLN A 142 -30.64 57.38 15.40
N ASN A 143 -29.47 57.86 15.84
CA ASN A 143 -29.37 59.12 16.56
C ASN A 143 -29.41 60.29 15.56
N VAL A 144 -30.41 61.17 15.65
CA VAL A 144 -30.57 62.31 14.75
C VAL A 144 -30.61 63.61 15.56
N CYS A 145 -29.76 64.56 15.22
CA CYS A 145 -29.83 65.91 15.79
C CYS A 145 -30.54 66.84 14.80
N THR A 146 -31.77 67.25 15.13
CA THR A 146 -32.57 68.13 14.27
C THR A 146 -32.82 69.45 14.99
N SER A 147 -32.36 70.56 14.40
CA SER A 147 -32.53 71.92 14.93
C SER A 147 -32.15 72.06 16.41
N GLY A 148 -31.18 71.27 16.87
CA GLY A 148 -30.72 71.33 18.24
C GLY A 148 -31.49 70.51 19.25
N SER A 149 -32.31 69.56 18.83
CA SER A 149 -32.93 68.58 19.71
C SER A 149 -32.59 67.17 19.24
N CYS A 150 -32.35 66.29 20.20
CA CYS A 150 -32.12 64.88 19.92
C CYS A 150 -33.44 64.19 19.56
N GLN A 151 -33.43 63.51 18.42
CA GLN A 151 -34.50 62.63 17.98
C GLN A 151 -33.88 61.29 17.60
N ASN A 152 -34.20 60.25 18.38
CA ASN A 152 -33.76 58.90 18.07
C ASN A 152 -34.91 58.17 17.39
N THR A 153 -34.66 57.68 16.18
CA THR A 153 -35.62 56.86 15.42
C THR A 153 -35.17 55.41 15.42
N PHE A 154 -36.10 54.46 15.36
CA PHE A 154 -35.73 53.05 15.32
C PHE A 154 -35.08 52.68 14.00
N GLU A 155 -33.99 51.91 14.06
CA GLU A 155 -33.42 51.27 12.88
C GLU A 155 -34.41 50.23 12.31
N PRO A 156 -34.39 49.96 10.99
CA PRO A 156 -35.26 48.97 10.38
C PRO A 156 -35.12 47.57 10.99
N ASN A 157 -36.20 46.78 10.88
CA ASN A 157 -36.16 45.37 11.24
C ASN A 157 -35.11 44.64 10.38
N GLY A 158 -34.20 43.91 11.01
CA GLY A 158 -33.11 43.18 10.36
C GLY A 158 -31.76 43.90 10.34
N THR A 159 -31.66 45.15 10.82
CA THR A 159 -30.36 45.84 10.95
C THR A 159 -29.47 45.11 11.97
N ASP A 160 -28.20 44.88 11.62
CA ASP A 160 -27.21 44.26 12.51
C ASP A 160 -26.98 45.11 13.75
N CYS A 161 -27.13 44.50 14.92
CA CYS A 161 -26.94 45.13 16.22
C CYS A 161 -26.06 44.28 17.14
N GLY A 162 -25.39 43.28 16.55
CA GLY A 162 -24.65 42.26 17.26
C GLY A 162 -23.39 42.73 17.93
N ASN A 163 -22.85 41.82 18.73
CA ASN A 163 -21.62 41.99 19.52
C ASN A 163 -20.36 41.56 18.75
N ASN A 164 -20.43 41.50 17.42
CA ASN A 164 -19.40 40.98 16.52
C ASN A 164 -19.01 39.51 16.77
N THR A 165 -19.86 38.70 17.43
CA THR A 165 -19.78 37.24 17.39
C THR A 165 -20.96 36.66 16.63
N VAL A 166 -20.67 35.83 15.63
CA VAL A 166 -21.72 35.10 14.89
C VAL A 166 -22.08 33.77 15.57
N CYS A 167 -21.31 33.35 16.58
CA CYS A 167 -21.37 32.01 17.18
C CYS A 167 -22.47 31.85 18.24
N ASP A 168 -22.91 32.93 18.84
CA ASP A 168 -24.10 33.05 19.68
C ASP A 168 -25.34 33.49 18.88
N GLY A 169 -25.18 33.68 17.57
CA GLY A 169 -26.24 33.96 16.61
C GLY A 169 -26.36 35.44 16.30
N VAL A 170 -26.38 35.75 15.00
CA VAL A 170 -26.43 37.14 14.49
C VAL A 170 -27.63 37.90 15.07
N GLU A 171 -27.34 38.97 15.80
CA GLU A 171 -28.37 39.79 16.41
C GLU A 171 -28.87 40.88 15.46
N THR A 172 -30.18 41.06 15.44
CA THR A 172 -30.84 42.01 14.54
C THR A 172 -31.89 42.84 15.27
N CYS A 173 -32.04 44.09 14.87
CA CYS A 173 -33.08 44.97 15.36
C CYS A 173 -34.48 44.48 14.97
N ASP A 174 -35.47 44.65 15.85
CA ASP A 174 -36.86 44.26 15.62
C ASP A 174 -37.72 45.33 14.91
N GLY A 175 -37.16 46.52 14.65
CA GLY A 175 -37.88 47.69 14.15
C GLY A 175 -38.64 48.49 15.24
N ASN A 176 -38.55 48.07 16.50
CA ASN A 176 -39.11 48.72 17.67
C ASN A 176 -38.02 49.18 18.67
N GLY A 177 -36.77 49.23 18.21
CA GLY A 177 -35.62 49.70 18.98
C GLY A 177 -34.98 48.65 19.89
N ASN A 178 -35.37 47.36 19.79
CA ASN A 178 -34.73 46.30 20.56
C ASN A 178 -33.79 45.48 19.67
N CYS A 179 -32.58 45.22 20.17
CA CYS A 179 -31.66 44.26 19.57
C CYS A 179 -32.05 42.84 20.01
N LYS A 180 -32.44 42.00 19.05
CA LYS A 180 -32.88 40.64 19.32
C LYS A 180 -31.74 39.66 19.04
N SER A 181 -31.42 38.82 20.01
CA SER A 181 -30.44 37.74 19.82
C SER A 181 -30.86 36.77 18.72
N GLY A 182 -29.89 36.42 17.87
CA GLY A 182 -30.05 35.39 16.86
C GLY A 182 -30.15 33.99 17.46
N THR A 183 -30.31 32.99 16.59
CA THR A 183 -30.15 31.59 16.99
C THR A 183 -28.69 31.19 16.73
N PRO A 184 -27.96 30.67 17.73
CA PRO A 184 -26.61 30.17 17.53
C PRO A 184 -26.55 29.11 16.42
N PRO A 185 -25.56 29.16 15.51
CA PRO A 185 -25.35 28.10 14.54
C PRO A 185 -25.01 26.77 15.25
N GLN A 186 -25.40 25.65 14.65
CA GLN A 186 -24.98 24.34 15.14
C GLN A 186 -23.49 24.16 14.83
N VAL A 187 -22.67 24.07 15.89
CA VAL A 187 -21.21 23.93 15.74
C VAL A 187 -20.81 22.51 15.39
N ASN A 188 -21.53 21.50 15.91
CA ASN A 188 -21.24 20.09 15.67
C ASN A 188 -21.93 19.61 14.39
N ASP A 189 -21.16 19.08 13.42
CA ASP A 189 -21.71 18.56 12.14
C ASP A 189 -22.10 17.09 12.19
N GLY A 190 -21.88 16.42 13.33
CA GLY A 190 -22.17 15.00 13.54
C GLY A 190 -21.10 14.07 12.96
N ASN A 191 -19.98 14.59 12.44
CA ASN A 191 -18.88 13.80 11.92
C ASN A 191 -17.77 13.67 12.97
N ALA A 192 -17.57 12.48 13.50
CA ALA A 192 -16.51 12.22 14.49
C ALA A 192 -15.08 12.34 13.90
N CYS A 193 -14.95 12.49 12.58
CA CYS A 193 -13.68 12.71 11.89
C CYS A 193 -13.36 14.19 11.63
N THR A 194 -14.14 15.12 12.19
CA THR A 194 -13.87 16.56 12.17
C THR A 194 -13.66 17.10 13.58
N VAL A 195 -12.82 18.13 13.67
CA VAL A 195 -12.72 19.00 14.84
C VAL A 195 -13.56 20.23 14.54
N ASP A 196 -14.62 20.36 15.30
CA ASP A 196 -15.60 21.42 15.15
C ASP A 196 -15.26 22.62 16.03
N SER A 197 -15.35 23.80 15.45
CA SER A 197 -15.07 25.06 16.12
C SER A 197 -15.94 26.18 15.56
N CYS A 198 -16.13 27.25 16.31
CA CYS A 198 -16.77 28.46 15.81
C CYS A 198 -15.86 29.65 16.08
N ASP A 199 -15.41 30.28 15.00
CA ASP A 199 -14.67 31.52 15.06
C ASP A 199 -15.65 32.69 15.17
N PRO A 200 -15.48 33.63 16.14
CA PRO A 200 -16.43 34.72 16.36
C PRO A 200 -16.74 35.56 15.13
N VAL A 201 -15.79 35.71 14.20
CA VAL A 201 -15.92 36.60 13.04
C VAL A 201 -16.33 35.81 11.80
N THR A 202 -15.72 34.65 11.58
CA THR A 202 -15.86 33.86 10.34
C THR A 202 -16.85 32.70 10.46
N GLY A 203 -17.29 32.37 11.68
CA GLY A 203 -18.34 31.40 11.95
C GLY A 203 -17.84 29.96 12.12
N VAL A 204 -18.75 29.02 11.91
CA VAL A 204 -18.51 27.58 12.16
C VAL A 204 -17.49 27.02 11.16
N LYS A 205 -16.57 26.22 11.67
CA LYS A 205 -15.53 25.53 10.90
C LYS A 205 -15.41 24.08 11.37
N HIS A 206 -15.43 23.18 10.40
CA HIS A 206 -15.21 21.74 10.57
C HIS A 206 -13.87 21.38 9.93
N VAL A 207 -12.89 20.99 10.74
CA VAL A 207 -11.54 20.66 10.26
C VAL A 207 -11.34 19.15 10.30
N ALA A 208 -11.11 18.53 9.14
CA ALA A 208 -10.86 17.09 9.09
C ALA A 208 -9.64 16.69 9.95
N VAL A 209 -9.80 15.61 10.72
CA VAL A 209 -8.70 14.98 11.45
C VAL A 209 -7.72 14.36 10.45
N PRO A 210 -6.41 14.55 10.61
CA PRO A 210 -5.41 13.85 9.79
C PRO A 210 -5.53 12.34 10.01
N VAL A 211 -5.91 11.60 8.97
CA VAL A 211 -6.03 10.14 9.02
C VAL A 211 -4.84 9.42 8.41
N ASN A 212 -3.99 10.14 7.67
CA ASN A 212 -2.95 9.54 6.87
C ASN A 212 -1.71 9.22 7.72
N ASP A 213 -1.27 7.95 7.74
CA ASP A 213 -0.07 7.52 8.48
C ASP A 213 1.23 7.67 7.67
N ASN A 214 1.13 8.10 6.42
CA ASN A 214 2.17 8.20 5.40
C ASN A 214 2.76 6.86 4.98
N ASP A 215 2.07 5.75 5.24
CA ASP A 215 2.41 4.45 4.71
C ASP A 215 1.64 4.20 3.40
N ALA A 216 2.34 4.17 2.28
CA ALA A 216 1.75 3.86 0.98
C ALA A 216 1.21 2.42 0.89
N CYS A 217 1.51 1.57 1.88
CA CYS A 217 1.06 0.19 2.02
C CYS A 217 -0.20 0.05 2.86
N THR A 218 -0.82 1.15 3.29
CA THR A 218 -2.09 1.13 4.02
C THR A 218 -3.16 1.91 3.26
N THR A 219 -4.41 1.52 3.48
CA THR A 219 -5.56 2.36 3.18
C THR A 219 -6.07 2.94 4.47
N ASP A 220 -6.00 4.27 4.54
CA ASP A 220 -6.38 5.03 5.72
C ASP A 220 -7.84 5.46 5.64
N ALA A 221 -8.55 5.26 6.73
CA ALA A 221 -9.93 5.68 6.85
C ALA A 221 -10.23 6.16 8.26
N CYS A 222 -11.20 7.06 8.37
CA CYS A 222 -11.83 7.39 9.64
C CYS A 222 -13.32 7.08 9.57
N ASN A 223 -13.82 6.41 10.59
CA ASN A 223 -15.23 6.13 10.74
C ASN A 223 -15.97 7.39 11.20
N THR A 224 -16.81 7.97 10.34
CA THR A 224 -17.52 9.23 10.61
C THR A 224 -18.50 9.17 11.79
N ALA A 225 -18.93 7.98 12.21
CA ALA A 225 -19.82 7.81 13.36
C ALA A 225 -19.06 7.66 14.69
N THR A 226 -17.87 7.04 14.67
CA THR A 226 -17.14 6.69 15.92
C THR A 226 -15.82 7.45 16.09
N GLY A 227 -15.29 8.05 15.03
CA GLY A 227 -13.98 8.69 15.01
C GLY A 227 -12.81 7.70 14.97
N ALA A 228 -13.10 6.40 14.84
CA ALA A 228 -12.06 5.38 14.79
C ALA A 228 -11.25 5.52 13.49
N ILE A 229 -9.95 5.74 13.63
CA ILE A 229 -8.99 5.76 12.53
C ILE A 229 -8.48 4.33 12.32
N THR A 230 -8.41 3.90 11.06
CA THR A 230 -7.94 2.57 10.66
C THR A 230 -6.93 2.69 9.53
N HIS A 231 -5.86 1.90 9.64
CA HIS A 231 -4.81 1.75 8.63
C HIS A 231 -4.82 0.30 8.19
N THR A 232 -5.48 0.01 7.07
CA THR A 232 -5.65 -1.38 6.62
C THR A 232 -4.55 -1.71 5.61
N PRO A 233 -3.72 -2.75 5.83
CA PRO A 233 -2.73 -3.15 4.84
C PRO A 233 -3.36 -3.40 3.48
N VAL A 234 -2.76 -2.84 2.42
CA VAL A 234 -3.20 -3.10 1.05
C VAL A 234 -2.85 -4.52 0.65
N ASN A 235 -3.66 -5.13 -0.20
CA ASN A 235 -3.28 -6.40 -0.81
C ASN A 235 -2.13 -6.14 -1.79
N THR A 236 -0.98 -6.75 -1.53
CA THR A 236 0.22 -6.59 -2.35
C THR A 236 0.29 -7.59 -3.50
N ASP A 237 -0.54 -8.63 -3.49
CA ASP A 237 -0.53 -9.70 -4.48
C ASP A 237 -1.22 -9.25 -5.79
N ASP A 238 -0.51 -9.25 -6.91
CA ASP A 238 -1.08 -8.94 -8.24
C ASP A 238 -1.72 -10.16 -8.93
N GLY A 239 -1.66 -11.33 -8.28
CA GLY A 239 -2.13 -12.60 -8.81
C GLY A 239 -1.24 -13.19 -9.90
N ASN A 240 -0.03 -12.66 -10.10
CA ASN A 240 0.93 -13.15 -11.06
C ASN A 240 2.07 -13.90 -10.37
N ASP A 241 2.05 -15.24 -10.42
CA ASP A 241 3.13 -16.05 -9.84
C ASP A 241 4.54 -15.80 -10.44
N CYS A 242 4.64 -15.04 -11.53
CA CYS A 242 5.92 -14.66 -12.13
C CYS A 242 6.56 -13.41 -11.49
N THR A 243 5.88 -12.77 -10.55
CA THR A 243 6.37 -11.61 -9.81
C THR A 243 6.61 -11.96 -8.35
N VAL A 244 7.60 -11.28 -7.77
CA VAL A 244 7.75 -11.17 -6.32
C VAL A 244 7.12 -9.86 -5.92
N ASP A 245 6.08 -9.99 -5.09
CA ASP A 245 5.29 -8.88 -4.63
C ASP A 245 5.81 -8.38 -3.29
N SER A 246 5.85 -7.07 -3.18
CA SER A 246 6.34 -6.37 -2.00
C SER A 246 5.62 -5.04 -1.89
N CYS A 247 5.68 -4.44 -0.70
CA CYS A 247 5.24 -3.07 -0.52
C CYS A 247 6.29 -2.31 0.27
N ASP A 248 6.70 -1.18 -0.30
CA ASP A 248 7.61 -0.24 0.30
C ASP A 248 6.79 0.90 0.92
N PRO A 249 6.91 1.20 2.22
CA PRO A 249 6.06 2.20 2.87
C PRO A 249 6.14 3.60 2.26
N ALA A 250 7.22 3.94 1.56
CA ALA A 250 7.38 5.26 0.94
C ALA A 250 6.88 5.29 -0.52
N THR A 251 7.02 4.18 -1.25
CA THR A 251 6.77 4.13 -2.71
C THR A 251 5.58 3.26 -3.11
N GLY A 252 5.03 2.49 -2.17
CA GLY A 252 3.85 1.66 -2.34
C GLY A 252 4.16 0.26 -2.85
N VAL A 253 3.12 -0.37 -3.41
CA VAL A 253 3.17 -1.75 -3.90
C VAL A 253 4.10 -1.86 -5.11
N LYS A 254 4.95 -2.87 -5.11
CA LYS A 254 5.89 -3.18 -6.18
C LYS A 254 5.86 -4.66 -6.53
N HIS A 255 5.68 -4.92 -7.82
CA HIS A 255 5.71 -6.24 -8.43
C HIS A 255 6.99 -6.38 -9.26
N THR A 256 7.91 -7.26 -8.82
CA THR A 256 9.21 -7.43 -9.50
C THR A 256 9.25 -8.77 -10.19
N SER A 257 9.45 -8.77 -11.51
CA SER A 257 9.54 -10.02 -12.29
C SER A 257 10.71 -10.89 -11.81
N VAL A 258 10.45 -12.18 -11.62
CA VAL A 258 11.52 -13.15 -11.32
C VAL A 258 12.44 -13.28 -12.54
N PRO A 259 13.76 -13.04 -12.42
CA PRO A 259 14.65 -13.03 -13.56
C PRO A 259 14.88 -14.44 -14.09
N ASN A 260 15.09 -14.53 -15.40
CA ASN A 260 15.63 -15.76 -15.99
C ASN A 260 17.07 -15.96 -15.52
N VAL A 261 17.43 -17.22 -15.29
CA VAL A 261 18.79 -17.60 -14.90
C VAL A 261 19.44 -18.39 -16.03
N SER A 262 20.75 -18.46 -16.05
CA SER A 262 21.46 -19.32 -16.99
C SER A 262 22.63 -19.98 -16.29
N GLN A 263 22.84 -21.26 -16.58
CA GLN A 263 23.88 -22.05 -15.95
C GLN A 263 24.42 -23.14 -16.86
N CYS A 264 25.64 -23.58 -16.57
CA CYS A 264 26.24 -24.71 -17.28
C CYS A 264 25.53 -26.02 -16.93
N GLY A 265 25.33 -26.86 -17.95
CA GLY A 265 24.62 -28.13 -17.85
C GLY A 265 23.28 -28.13 -18.57
N LEU A 266 22.55 -29.25 -18.41
CA LEU A 266 21.24 -29.47 -19.03
C LEU A 266 20.07 -29.26 -18.05
N SER A 267 20.35 -29.13 -16.76
CA SER A 267 19.33 -28.92 -15.73
C SER A 267 19.21 -27.45 -15.36
N CYS A 268 18.04 -27.08 -14.87
CA CYS A 268 17.77 -25.79 -14.24
C CYS A 268 17.68 -25.95 -12.72
N PRO A 269 17.85 -24.89 -11.94
CA PRO A 269 17.62 -24.92 -10.49
C PRO A 269 16.17 -25.31 -10.16
N ALA A 270 15.92 -25.68 -8.91
CA ALA A 270 14.56 -25.91 -8.43
C ALA A 270 13.67 -24.69 -8.74
N SER A 271 12.42 -24.94 -9.12
CA SER A 271 11.45 -23.91 -9.57
C SER A 271 11.76 -23.22 -10.90
N TYR A 272 12.73 -23.72 -11.67
CA TYR A 272 12.98 -23.27 -13.04
C TYR A 272 12.84 -24.43 -14.04
N HIS A 273 12.67 -24.10 -15.31
CA HIS A 273 12.66 -25.05 -16.42
C HIS A 273 13.52 -24.55 -17.58
N PRO A 274 14.09 -25.47 -18.38
CA PRO A 274 14.92 -25.10 -19.52
C PRO A 274 14.05 -24.58 -20.67
N THR A 275 14.40 -23.42 -21.21
CA THR A 275 13.73 -22.81 -22.38
C THR A 275 14.54 -22.94 -23.66
N GLY A 276 15.84 -23.20 -23.52
CA GLY A 276 16.77 -23.50 -24.59
C GLY A 276 18.14 -23.89 -24.08
N TYR A 277 18.97 -24.43 -24.97
CA TYR A 277 20.37 -24.75 -24.71
C TYR A 277 21.25 -24.08 -25.74
N ASN A 278 22.30 -23.43 -25.26
CA ASN A 278 23.30 -22.79 -26.12
C ASN A 278 24.65 -23.42 -25.85
N TYR A 279 25.48 -23.49 -26.90
CA TYR A 279 26.87 -23.87 -26.74
C TYR A 279 27.64 -22.73 -26.07
N SER A 280 28.35 -23.03 -24.98
CA SER A 280 29.29 -22.12 -24.34
C SER A 280 30.60 -22.81 -24.00
N SER A 281 31.68 -22.38 -24.65
CA SER A 281 33.04 -22.88 -24.37
C SER A 281 33.51 -22.64 -22.93
N SER A 282 32.82 -21.78 -22.17
CA SER A 282 33.09 -21.55 -20.76
C SER A 282 32.60 -22.66 -19.83
N CYS A 283 31.71 -23.56 -20.31
CA CYS A 283 31.10 -24.60 -19.49
C CYS A 283 31.92 -25.91 -19.41
N GLY A 284 33.05 -25.99 -20.12
CA GLY A 284 33.97 -27.12 -20.07
C GLY A 284 33.44 -28.41 -20.72
N SER A 285 34.32 -29.42 -20.78
CA SER A 285 34.11 -30.68 -21.50
C SER A 285 33.10 -31.64 -20.87
N CYS A 286 32.57 -31.36 -19.68
CA CYS A 286 31.48 -32.14 -19.09
C CYS A 286 30.15 -31.62 -19.64
N CYS A 287 29.31 -32.51 -20.19
CA CYS A 287 28.00 -32.19 -20.78
C CYS A 287 28.08 -31.33 -22.06
N ASN A 288 29.05 -31.60 -22.96
CA ASN A 288 29.14 -31.03 -24.31
C ASN A 288 29.17 -29.49 -24.40
N ASN A 289 29.72 -28.79 -23.39
CA ASN A 289 29.72 -27.31 -23.34
C ASN A 289 28.32 -26.68 -23.39
N ASN A 290 27.26 -27.39 -22.97
CA ASN A 290 25.90 -26.85 -23.00
C ASN A 290 25.63 -25.91 -21.83
N HIS A 291 24.93 -24.82 -22.13
CA HIS A 291 24.49 -23.79 -21.21
C HIS A 291 22.96 -23.66 -21.31
N ALA A 292 22.26 -24.01 -20.24
CA ALA A 292 20.80 -23.95 -20.17
C ALA A 292 20.34 -22.53 -19.86
N THR A 293 19.42 -22.02 -20.68
CA THR A 293 18.63 -20.82 -20.35
C THR A 293 17.39 -21.26 -19.60
N CYS A 294 17.22 -20.77 -18.39
CA CYS A 294 16.21 -21.22 -17.45
C CYS A 294 15.21 -20.10 -17.15
N ALA A 295 13.92 -20.40 -17.28
CA ALA A 295 12.84 -19.50 -16.88
C ALA A 295 12.15 -20.01 -15.63
N TYR A 296 11.64 -19.09 -14.81
CA TYR A 296 10.92 -19.44 -13.59
C TYR A 296 9.60 -20.14 -13.90
N ASN A 297 9.21 -21.12 -13.08
CA ASN A 297 8.02 -21.93 -13.28
C ASN A 297 6.77 -21.18 -12.80
N CYS A 298 6.24 -20.32 -13.64
CA CYS A 298 5.11 -19.47 -13.30
C CYS A 298 4.07 -19.37 -14.43
N GLY A 299 2.90 -18.82 -14.10
CA GLY A 299 1.80 -18.63 -15.03
C GLY A 299 0.95 -19.88 -15.28
N ALA A 300 -0.09 -19.73 -16.09
CA ALA A 300 -1.02 -20.81 -16.39
C ALA A 300 -0.44 -21.88 -17.33
N SER A 301 0.46 -21.47 -18.23
CA SER A 301 1.17 -22.37 -19.14
C SER A 301 2.49 -21.76 -19.63
N PHE A 302 3.42 -22.63 -20.00
CA PHE A 302 4.69 -22.25 -20.64
C PHE A 302 5.21 -23.39 -21.51
N THR A 303 6.34 -23.19 -22.17
CA THR A 303 7.00 -24.25 -22.93
C THR A 303 8.37 -24.56 -22.35
N SER A 304 8.62 -25.84 -22.11
CA SER A 304 9.89 -26.34 -21.60
C SER A 304 10.56 -27.22 -22.63
N CYS A 305 11.88 -27.14 -22.71
CA CYS A 305 12.66 -28.12 -23.44
C CYS A 305 12.61 -29.47 -22.73
N GLY A 306 12.55 -30.53 -23.53
CA GLY A 306 12.34 -31.90 -23.06
C GLY A 306 10.89 -32.38 -23.23
N LEU A 307 10.64 -33.59 -22.74
CA LEU A 307 9.35 -34.28 -22.80
C LEU A 307 8.59 -34.20 -21.46
N SER A 308 9.14 -33.53 -20.47
CA SER A 308 8.61 -33.49 -19.11
C SER A 308 8.43 -32.04 -18.65
N CYS A 309 7.33 -31.81 -17.94
CA CYS A 309 7.08 -30.56 -17.26
C CYS A 309 7.58 -30.61 -15.81
N PRO A 310 7.99 -29.47 -15.23
CA PRO A 310 8.40 -29.43 -13.83
C PRO A 310 7.20 -29.68 -12.89
N GLY A 311 7.49 -29.98 -11.63
CA GLY A 311 6.48 -30.22 -10.60
C GLY A 311 5.45 -29.09 -10.52
N GLY A 312 4.18 -29.46 -10.35
CA GLY A 312 3.05 -28.52 -10.41
C GLY A 312 2.51 -28.25 -11.82
N TYR A 313 3.12 -28.81 -12.86
CA TYR A 313 2.68 -28.70 -14.24
C TYR A 313 2.59 -30.08 -14.91
N HIS A 314 1.84 -30.16 -16.00
CA HIS A 314 1.70 -31.36 -16.83
C HIS A 314 1.81 -31.05 -18.32
N PRO A 315 2.32 -31.99 -19.13
CA PRO A 315 2.41 -31.79 -20.57
C PRO A 315 1.03 -31.85 -21.22
N THR A 316 0.72 -30.88 -22.08
CA THR A 316 -0.53 -30.81 -22.86
C THR A 316 -0.31 -31.01 -24.36
N GLY A 317 0.94 -30.89 -24.80
CA GLY A 317 1.38 -31.26 -26.13
C GLY A 317 2.90 -31.24 -26.28
N TYR A 318 3.38 -31.80 -27.38
CA TYR A 318 4.79 -31.82 -27.75
C TYR A 318 5.02 -31.20 -29.13
N SER A 319 6.19 -30.58 -29.31
CA SER A 319 6.60 -29.95 -30.56
C SER A 319 8.12 -30.05 -30.71
N TYR A 320 8.61 -29.82 -31.93
CA TYR A 320 10.04 -29.73 -32.21
C TYR A 320 10.51 -28.28 -32.18
N SER A 321 11.67 -28.03 -31.59
CA SER A 321 12.29 -26.73 -31.50
C SER A 321 13.81 -26.85 -31.48
N SER A 322 14.45 -26.27 -32.49
CA SER A 322 15.92 -26.23 -32.62
C SER A 322 16.61 -25.51 -31.46
N SER A 323 15.90 -24.63 -30.76
CA SER A 323 16.39 -23.98 -29.54
C SER A 323 16.57 -24.94 -28.35
N CYS A 324 15.92 -26.12 -28.39
CA CYS A 324 16.05 -27.17 -27.38
C CYS A 324 17.16 -28.20 -27.69
N GLY A 325 17.85 -28.04 -28.81
CA GLY A 325 19.14 -28.68 -29.13
C GLY A 325 19.17 -30.21 -29.21
N THR A 326 20.33 -30.70 -29.67
CA THR A 326 20.61 -32.11 -30.00
C THR A 326 20.55 -33.09 -28.82
N CYS A 327 20.62 -32.63 -27.56
CA CYS A 327 20.61 -33.51 -26.38
C CYS A 327 19.21 -33.90 -25.90
N CYS A 328 18.18 -33.14 -26.28
CA CYS A 328 16.77 -33.44 -25.97
C CYS A 328 15.98 -33.86 -27.22
N ASN A 329 16.67 -34.26 -28.30
CA ASN A 329 16.11 -34.56 -29.62
C ASN A 329 15.22 -33.41 -30.17
N ASP A 330 15.59 -32.16 -29.90
CA ASP A 330 14.81 -30.96 -30.25
C ASP A 330 13.38 -30.95 -29.70
N ASN A 331 13.07 -31.76 -28.67
CA ASN A 331 11.72 -31.82 -28.13
C ASN A 331 11.42 -30.65 -27.20
N ARG A 332 10.21 -30.12 -27.32
CA ARG A 332 9.62 -29.08 -26.48
C ARG A 332 8.24 -29.52 -26.04
N SER A 333 8.00 -29.53 -24.74
CA SER A 333 6.69 -29.78 -24.14
C SER A 333 5.98 -28.48 -23.81
N THR A 334 4.71 -28.37 -24.18
CA THR A 334 3.80 -27.34 -23.67
C THR A 334 3.27 -27.79 -22.31
N CYS A 335 3.57 -27.02 -21.27
CA CYS A 335 3.24 -27.31 -19.89
C CYS A 335 2.07 -26.44 -19.45
N ALA A 336 1.08 -27.04 -18.77
CA ALA A 336 -0.02 -26.32 -18.15
C ALA A 336 -0.02 -26.58 -16.63
N LYS A 337 -0.40 -25.57 -15.85
CA LYS A 337 -0.45 -25.67 -14.39
C LYS A 337 -1.48 -26.72 -13.98
N ASN A 338 -1.16 -27.51 -12.96
CA ASN A 338 -2.08 -28.49 -12.41
C ASN A 338 -3.12 -27.75 -11.56
N THR A 339 -4.27 -27.46 -12.15
CA THR A 339 -5.38 -26.77 -11.49
C THR A 339 -6.70 -27.48 -11.75
N GLY A 340 -7.61 -27.37 -10.78
CA GLY A 340 -8.94 -28.00 -10.84
C GLY A 340 -8.96 -29.48 -10.44
N SER A 341 -10.17 -30.02 -10.40
CA SER A 341 -10.44 -31.40 -9.97
C SER A 341 -10.19 -32.45 -11.07
N SER A 342 -10.07 -32.02 -12.33
CA SER A 342 -9.78 -32.89 -13.46
C SER A 342 -9.18 -32.12 -14.64
N PHE A 343 -8.23 -32.74 -15.34
CA PHE A 343 -7.64 -32.21 -16.58
C PHE A 343 -7.10 -33.36 -17.45
N THR A 344 -6.63 -33.04 -18.66
CA THR A 344 -5.99 -34.04 -19.53
C THR A 344 -4.50 -33.78 -19.66
N SER A 345 -3.69 -34.82 -19.47
CA SER A 345 -2.25 -34.78 -19.66
C SER A 345 -1.83 -35.68 -20.81
N CYS A 346 -0.80 -35.28 -21.54
CA CYS A 346 -0.11 -36.18 -22.46
C CYS A 346 0.65 -37.25 -21.68
N GLY A 347 0.69 -38.45 -22.25
CA GLY A 347 1.25 -39.63 -21.62
C GLY A 347 0.19 -40.52 -20.97
N LEU A 348 0.68 -41.56 -20.29
CA LEU A 348 -0.14 -42.57 -19.61
C LEU A 348 -0.21 -42.36 -18.10
N SER A 349 0.48 -41.35 -17.58
CA SER A 349 0.59 -41.07 -16.16
C SER A 349 0.11 -39.67 -15.85
N CYS A 350 -0.59 -39.53 -14.74
CA CYS A 350 -0.96 -38.24 -14.18
C CYS A 350 0.13 -37.72 -13.24
N PRO A 351 0.27 -36.39 -13.11
CA PRO A 351 1.21 -35.80 -12.16
C PRO A 351 0.82 -36.13 -10.72
N SER A 352 1.76 -35.93 -9.79
CA SER A 352 1.53 -36.15 -8.36
C SER A 352 0.27 -35.42 -7.86
N GLY A 353 -0.50 -36.08 -6.99
CA GLY A 353 -1.80 -35.58 -6.52
C GLY A 353 -2.99 -35.96 -7.42
N TYR A 354 -2.75 -36.56 -8.59
CA TYR A 354 -3.80 -36.96 -9.54
C TYR A 354 -3.67 -38.44 -9.93
N HIS A 355 -4.76 -39.02 -10.42
CA HIS A 355 -4.81 -40.38 -10.95
C HIS A 355 -5.48 -40.46 -12.32
N PRO A 356 -5.09 -41.42 -13.18
CA PRO A 356 -5.72 -41.61 -14.47
C PRO A 356 -7.11 -42.25 -14.32
N THR A 357 -8.12 -41.65 -14.93
CA THR A 357 -9.51 -42.15 -14.97
C THR A 357 -9.92 -42.67 -16.36
N GLY A 358 -9.13 -42.32 -17.37
CA GLY A 358 -9.29 -42.82 -18.72
C GLY A 358 -8.11 -42.48 -19.62
N TYR A 359 -8.03 -43.15 -20.76
CA TYR A 359 -7.05 -42.89 -21.80
C TYR A 359 -7.76 -42.59 -23.13
N SER A 360 -7.14 -41.73 -23.92
CA SER A 360 -7.62 -41.33 -25.25
C SER A 360 -6.44 -41.07 -26.16
N TYR A 361 -6.69 -41.05 -27.46
CA TYR A 361 -5.68 -40.69 -28.46
C TYR A 361 -5.76 -39.20 -28.79
N SER A 362 -4.60 -38.56 -28.93
CA SER A 362 -4.46 -37.16 -29.26
C SER A 362 -3.18 -36.92 -30.04
N SER A 363 -3.32 -36.42 -31.26
CA SER A 363 -2.20 -36.07 -32.15
C SER A 363 -1.31 -34.95 -31.62
N SER A 364 -1.76 -34.21 -30.61
CA SER A 364 -0.93 -33.24 -29.88
C SER A 364 0.03 -33.89 -28.89
N CYS A 365 -0.18 -35.18 -28.51
CA CYS A 365 0.62 -35.92 -27.53
C CYS A 365 1.62 -36.93 -28.14
N GLY A 366 1.64 -37.13 -29.46
CA GLY A 366 2.72 -37.82 -30.20
C GLY A 366 3.51 -36.82 -31.05
N THR A 367 4.79 -37.07 -31.37
CA THR A 367 5.44 -38.30 -31.87
C THR A 367 6.24 -39.19 -30.89
N CYS A 368 6.52 -38.78 -29.64
CA CYS A 368 7.39 -39.55 -28.73
C CYS A 368 6.65 -40.36 -27.63
N CYS A 369 5.32 -40.24 -27.51
CA CYS A 369 4.51 -40.96 -26.53
C CYS A 369 3.19 -41.50 -27.15
N ASN A 370 3.29 -42.33 -28.20
CA ASN A 370 2.19 -43.11 -28.80
C ASN A 370 0.82 -42.40 -28.91
N ASP A 371 0.80 -41.09 -29.18
CA ASP A 371 -0.40 -40.25 -29.24
C ASP A 371 -1.32 -40.39 -28.01
N ASN A 372 -0.82 -40.82 -26.86
CA ASN A 372 -1.66 -41.14 -25.71
C ASN A 372 -1.88 -39.90 -24.82
N ARG A 373 -3.13 -39.72 -24.40
CA ARG A 373 -3.61 -38.69 -23.48
C ARG A 373 -4.38 -39.34 -22.34
N SER A 374 -3.96 -39.08 -21.11
CA SER A 374 -4.66 -39.52 -19.90
C SER A 374 -5.59 -38.42 -19.37
N THR A 375 -6.81 -38.79 -19.02
CA THR A 375 -7.70 -37.94 -18.20
C THR A 375 -7.33 -38.15 -16.74
N CYS A 376 -6.93 -37.08 -16.08
CA CYS A 376 -6.45 -37.05 -14.71
C CYS A 376 -7.50 -36.45 -13.79
N ALA A 377 -7.75 -37.10 -12.65
CA ALA A 377 -8.63 -36.58 -11.60
C ALA A 377 -7.88 -36.46 -10.28
N GLU A 378 -8.24 -35.46 -9.48
CA GLU A 378 -7.58 -35.19 -8.20
C GLU A 378 -7.81 -36.34 -7.22
N ASN A 379 -6.77 -36.69 -6.45
CA ASN A 379 -6.83 -37.75 -5.44
C ASN A 379 -7.58 -37.24 -4.19
N THR A 380 -8.91 -37.21 -4.27
CA THR A 380 -9.78 -36.76 -3.18
C THR A 380 -10.79 -37.83 -2.78
N GLY A 381 -11.31 -37.72 -1.55
CA GLY A 381 -12.31 -38.63 -1.01
C GLY A 381 -11.75 -39.89 -0.33
N SER A 382 -12.66 -40.67 0.25
CA SER A 382 -12.36 -41.92 0.98
C SER A 382 -12.15 -43.12 0.04
N SER A 383 -12.72 -43.07 -1.17
CA SER A 383 -12.55 -44.10 -2.18
C SER A 383 -12.76 -43.51 -3.57
N PHE A 384 -11.95 -43.93 -4.54
CA PHE A 384 -12.11 -43.61 -5.95
C PHE A 384 -11.64 -44.78 -6.79
N THR A 385 -11.65 -44.61 -8.11
CA THR A 385 -11.21 -45.64 -9.04
C THR A 385 -10.22 -45.08 -10.04
N GLN A 386 -9.15 -45.80 -10.34
CA GLN A 386 -8.20 -45.39 -11.36
C GLN A 386 -7.97 -46.48 -12.39
N CYS A 387 -7.60 -46.08 -13.60
CA CYS A 387 -7.12 -47.00 -14.61
C CYS A 387 -5.77 -47.60 -14.18
N GLY A 388 -5.64 -48.92 -14.38
CA GLY A 388 -4.48 -49.69 -13.95
C GLY A 388 -4.79 -50.67 -12.82
N LEU A 389 -3.72 -51.24 -12.27
CA LEU A 389 -3.77 -52.28 -11.22
C LEU A 389 -3.16 -51.82 -9.89
N SER A 390 -2.64 -50.59 -9.83
CA SER A 390 -2.08 -49.97 -8.63
C SER A 390 -3.02 -48.91 -8.08
N CYS A 391 -2.69 -48.35 -6.92
CA CYS A 391 -3.29 -47.14 -6.35
C CYS A 391 -2.19 -46.13 -5.99
N PRO A 392 -2.48 -44.82 -5.99
CA PRO A 392 -1.50 -43.82 -5.61
C PRO A 392 -1.20 -43.88 -4.10
N SER A 393 -0.10 -43.25 -3.68
CA SER A 393 0.33 -43.21 -2.29
C SER A 393 -0.80 -42.76 -1.36
N GLY A 394 -0.97 -43.46 -0.23
CA GLY A 394 -2.06 -43.21 0.73
C GLY A 394 -3.37 -43.94 0.42
N TYR A 395 -3.42 -44.74 -0.65
CA TYR A 395 -4.57 -45.56 -1.02
C TYR A 395 -4.16 -47.02 -1.25
N THR A 396 -5.06 -47.95 -0.94
CA THR A 396 -4.90 -49.39 -1.22
C THR A 396 -5.98 -49.88 -2.19
N ALA A 397 -5.59 -50.84 -3.03
CA ALA A 397 -6.52 -51.46 -3.96
C ALA A 397 -7.45 -52.43 -3.19
N THR A 398 -8.75 -52.13 -3.17
CA THR A 398 -9.78 -52.94 -2.50
C THR A 398 -10.64 -53.75 -3.50
N GLY A 399 -10.49 -53.48 -4.80
CA GLY A 399 -11.16 -54.23 -5.84
C GLY A 399 -10.61 -53.92 -7.23
N PHE A 400 -10.90 -54.82 -8.18
CA PHE A 400 -10.54 -54.65 -9.58
C PHE A 400 -11.76 -54.87 -10.47
N SER A 401 -11.87 -54.07 -11.52
CA SER A 401 -12.96 -54.11 -12.49
C SER A 401 -12.41 -53.86 -13.90
N TYR A 402 -13.23 -54.17 -14.90
CA TYR A 402 -12.94 -53.89 -16.29
C TYR A 402 -13.62 -52.58 -16.71
N SER A 403 -12.90 -51.68 -17.38
CA SER A 403 -13.44 -50.45 -17.96
C SER A 403 -12.86 -50.20 -19.34
N SER A 404 -13.73 -50.04 -20.34
CA SER A 404 -13.34 -49.66 -21.71
C SER A 404 -12.70 -48.28 -21.79
N SER A 405 -12.96 -47.39 -20.81
CA SER A 405 -12.29 -46.08 -20.72
C SER A 405 -10.79 -46.20 -20.41
N CYS A 406 -10.32 -47.37 -19.95
CA CYS A 406 -8.94 -47.63 -19.55
C CYS A 406 -8.09 -48.38 -20.61
N GLY A 407 -8.60 -48.59 -21.84
CA GLY A 407 -7.87 -49.22 -22.97
C GLY A 407 -7.30 -48.16 -23.92
N THR A 408 -6.02 -48.21 -24.32
CA THR A 408 -5.27 -49.31 -24.96
C THR A 408 -4.01 -49.82 -24.23
N CYS A 409 -3.57 -49.19 -23.14
CA CYS A 409 -2.28 -49.51 -22.49
C CYS A 409 -2.34 -50.31 -21.18
N CYS A 410 -3.52 -50.42 -20.54
CA CYS A 410 -3.68 -51.10 -19.23
C CYS A 410 -4.61 -52.32 -19.27
N SER A 411 -4.78 -52.94 -20.45
CA SER A 411 -5.69 -54.09 -20.66
C SER A 411 -7.12 -53.86 -20.15
N ASN A 412 -7.59 -52.60 -20.15
CA ASN A 412 -8.89 -52.17 -19.63
C ASN A 412 -9.08 -52.42 -18.12
N ASN A 413 -8.01 -52.61 -17.36
CA ASN A 413 -8.09 -52.82 -15.92
C ASN A 413 -8.32 -51.50 -15.18
N ARG A 414 -9.15 -51.54 -14.14
CA ARG A 414 -9.46 -50.43 -13.24
C ARG A 414 -9.44 -50.90 -11.79
N ALA A 415 -8.64 -50.26 -10.96
CA ALA A 415 -8.56 -50.52 -9.53
C ALA A 415 -9.51 -49.59 -8.76
N THR A 416 -10.18 -50.12 -7.74
CA THR A 416 -10.87 -49.33 -6.71
C THR A 416 -9.87 -49.07 -5.58
N CYS A 417 -9.59 -47.80 -5.35
CA CYS A 417 -8.60 -47.31 -4.41
C CYS A 417 -9.28 -46.70 -3.20
N THR A 418 -9.05 -47.26 -2.02
CA THR A 418 -9.61 -46.79 -0.75
C THR A 418 -8.50 -46.24 0.14
N LYS A 419 -8.76 -45.12 0.79
CA LYS A 419 -7.77 -44.43 1.63
C LYS A 419 -7.35 -45.34 2.79
N VAL A 420 -6.04 -45.42 3.05
CA VAL A 420 -5.44 -46.24 4.13
C VAL A 420 -5.58 -45.55 5.47
#